data_AF-A0A6C0CD03-F1
#
_entry.id   AF-A0A6C0CD03-F1
#
_cell.length_a   1.000
_cell.length_b   1.000
_cell.length_c   1.000
_cell.angle_alpha   90.00
_cell.angle_beta   90.00
_cell.angle_gamma   90.00
#
_symmetry.space_group_name_H-M   'P 1'
#
loop_
_entity.id
_entity.type
_entity.pdbx_description
1 polymer ?
#
loop_
_entity_poly.entity_id
_entity_poly.type
_entity_poly.pdbx_seq_one_letter_code
_entity_poly.pdbx_strand_id
1 'polypeptide(L)'
;MHLILKDIGLQVSESLTNQEKIRFSMTSTYFNKLKYQFIYQNKINMARIRKLSYFNNFEFVEINDIMQEVGYANILPKNVKFICFSTGKTKIPQYVTHLTFIDKFNQSIANCIPNSVTCITFGHSFNQSIANCIPNSVTCLTFGHSFNQSIANCIPNSVTRLTFGHSFNQSIANCIPNSVTHLTFGCSFNQSTTNCIPNSVTHLTFGNQFFNGYPFGDVLKSVTHLTISNTCINMSWCMPFLTHLTINVHHAFVSLDKKSPHQSLI
;
A
#
# COMPACT_ATOMS: atom_id res chain seq x y z
N MET A 1 -23.71 -26.52 26.61
CA MET A 1 -22.27 -26.68 26.27
C MET A 1 -21.96 -26.41 24.80
N HIS A 2 -22.64 -27.06 23.83
CA HIS A 2 -22.35 -26.87 22.40
C HIS A 2 -22.56 -25.45 21.83
N LEU A 3 -23.45 -24.64 22.39
CA LEU A 3 -23.62 -23.23 22.01
C LEU A 3 -22.44 -22.38 22.50
N ILE A 4 -22.08 -22.51 23.77
CA ILE A 4 -20.95 -21.80 24.38
C ILE A 4 -19.64 -22.08 23.63
N LEU A 5 -19.38 -23.35 23.28
CA LEU A 5 -18.18 -23.72 22.50
C LEU A 5 -18.17 -23.14 21.08
N LYS A 6 -19.34 -22.88 20.51
CA LYS A 6 -19.48 -22.27 19.18
C LYS A 6 -19.11 -20.80 19.25
N ASP A 7 -19.69 -20.10 20.22
CA ASP A 7 -19.52 -18.66 20.40
C ASP A 7 -18.07 -18.34 20.74
N ILE A 8 -17.45 -19.11 21.65
CA ILE A 8 -16.02 -19.03 21.94
C ILE A 8 -15.19 -19.29 20.69
N GLY A 9 -15.51 -20.34 19.92
CA GLY A 9 -14.77 -20.67 18.70
C GLY A 9 -14.84 -19.57 17.63
N LEU A 10 -15.98 -18.88 17.52
CA LEU A 10 -16.16 -17.74 16.62
C LEU A 10 -15.40 -16.52 17.11
N GLN A 11 -15.50 -16.18 18.40
CA GLN A 11 -14.79 -15.06 19.00
C GLN A 11 -13.26 -15.21 18.91
N VAL A 12 -12.75 -16.42 19.19
CA VAL A 12 -11.32 -16.73 19.00
C VAL A 12 -10.93 -16.53 17.55
N SER A 13 -11.79 -16.91 16.59
CA SER A 13 -11.46 -16.76 15.17
C SER A 13 -11.28 -15.31 14.73
N GLU A 14 -11.87 -14.32 15.43
CA GLU A 14 -11.74 -12.91 15.06
C GLU A 14 -10.30 -12.40 15.15
N SER A 15 -9.49 -12.98 16.04
CA SER A 15 -8.06 -12.63 16.18
C SER A 15 -7.12 -13.49 15.33
N LEU A 16 -7.63 -14.51 14.64
CA LEU A 16 -6.81 -15.44 13.86
C LEU A 16 -6.69 -15.04 12.38
N THR A 17 -5.51 -15.27 11.82
CA THR A 17 -5.30 -15.25 10.37
C THR A 17 -6.10 -16.36 9.68
N ASN A 18 -6.29 -16.24 8.37
CA ASN A 18 -6.96 -17.28 7.58
C ASN A 18 -6.28 -18.66 7.74
N GLN A 19 -4.94 -18.70 7.80
CA GLN A 19 -4.20 -19.95 7.98
C GLN A 19 -4.42 -20.56 9.37
N GLU A 20 -4.42 -19.72 10.40
CA GLU A 20 -4.71 -20.15 11.78
C GLU A 20 -6.15 -20.60 11.95
N LYS A 21 -7.12 -19.93 11.32
CA LYS A 21 -8.53 -20.38 11.27
C LYS A 21 -8.66 -21.80 10.72
N ILE A 22 -7.96 -22.09 9.63
CA ILE A 22 -7.95 -23.43 9.04
C ILE A 22 -7.29 -24.43 9.99
N ARG A 23 -6.12 -24.12 10.57
CA ARG A 23 -5.46 -24.98 11.58
C ARG A 23 -6.34 -25.24 12.78
N PHE A 24 -6.97 -24.21 13.33
CA PHE A 24 -7.91 -24.30 14.42
C PHE A 24 -9.09 -25.21 14.08
N SER A 25 -9.65 -25.08 12.88
CA SER A 25 -10.75 -25.95 12.43
C SER A 25 -10.35 -27.43 12.30
N MET A 26 -9.06 -27.74 12.13
CA MET A 26 -8.57 -29.11 12.00
C MET A 26 -8.39 -29.84 13.33
N THR A 27 -8.50 -29.14 14.46
CA THR A 27 -8.25 -29.73 15.80
C THR A 27 -9.34 -30.70 16.26
N SER A 28 -10.56 -30.60 15.73
CA SER A 28 -11.70 -31.43 16.10
C SER A 28 -12.76 -31.46 15.01
N THR A 29 -13.54 -32.54 14.95
CA THR A 29 -14.72 -32.66 14.08
C THR A 29 -15.77 -31.57 14.37
N TYR A 30 -15.85 -31.09 15.62
CA TYR A 30 -16.70 -29.97 16.00
C TYR A 30 -16.18 -28.65 15.38
N PHE A 31 -14.91 -28.31 15.62
CA PHE A 31 -14.31 -27.08 15.10
C PHE A 31 -14.21 -27.08 13.57
N ASN A 32 -14.14 -28.25 12.93
CA ASN A 32 -14.18 -28.38 11.47
C ASN A 32 -15.49 -27.84 10.87
N LYS A 33 -16.60 -27.81 11.64
CA LYS A 33 -17.86 -27.19 11.19
C LYS A 33 -17.81 -25.66 11.24
N LEU A 34 -16.92 -25.06 12.03
CA LEU A 34 -16.81 -23.60 12.13
C LEU A 34 -16.18 -22.96 10.89
N LYS A 35 -15.44 -23.72 10.06
CA LYS A 35 -14.90 -23.19 8.79
C LYS A 35 -15.96 -22.65 7.83
N TYR A 36 -17.20 -23.14 7.94
CA TYR A 36 -18.35 -22.67 7.16
C TYR A 36 -18.94 -21.36 7.69
N GLN A 37 -18.49 -20.89 8.86
CA GLN A 37 -18.98 -19.69 9.54
C GLN A 37 -17.88 -18.64 9.71
N PHE A 38 -16.61 -19.04 9.69
CA PHE A 38 -15.49 -18.11 9.71
C PHE A 38 -15.50 -17.17 8.52
N ILE A 39 -15.16 -15.91 8.79
CA ILE A 39 -14.90 -14.89 7.78
C ILE A 39 -13.39 -14.83 7.51
N TYR A 40 -13.02 -14.90 6.24
CA TYR A 40 -11.63 -14.96 5.80
C TYR A 40 -11.22 -13.62 5.16
N GLN A 41 -10.30 -12.91 5.81
CA GLN A 41 -9.97 -11.51 5.51
C GLN A 41 -8.63 -11.33 4.79
N ASN A 42 -7.70 -12.28 4.90
CA ASN A 42 -6.45 -12.19 4.13
C ASN A 42 -6.70 -12.40 2.63
N LYS A 43 -5.95 -11.66 1.81
CA LYS A 43 -5.96 -11.78 0.34
C LYS A 43 -5.71 -13.23 -0.08
N ILE A 44 -6.59 -13.77 -0.92
CA ILE A 44 -6.43 -15.11 -1.48
C ILE A 44 -6.73 -15.15 -2.98
N ASN A 45 -5.94 -15.94 -3.70
CA ASN A 45 -6.16 -16.19 -5.12
C ASN A 45 -7.48 -16.94 -5.34
N MET A 46 -8.36 -16.41 -6.20
CA MET A 46 -9.72 -16.90 -6.37
C MET A 46 -9.76 -18.36 -6.86
N ALA A 47 -8.80 -18.78 -7.69
CA ALA A 47 -8.73 -20.16 -8.19
C ALA A 47 -8.56 -21.20 -7.07
N ARG A 48 -7.99 -20.82 -5.92
CA ARG A 48 -7.81 -21.71 -4.76
C ARG A 48 -9.09 -21.95 -3.98
N ILE A 49 -10.03 -21.01 -4.04
CA ILE A 49 -11.21 -21.01 -3.15
C ILE A 49 -12.53 -21.29 -3.88
N ARG A 50 -12.59 -21.14 -5.21
CA ARG A 50 -13.83 -21.24 -6.00
C ARG A 50 -14.62 -22.55 -5.84
N LYS A 51 -13.94 -23.63 -5.45
CA LYS A 51 -14.56 -24.97 -5.26
C LYS A 51 -14.91 -25.25 -3.80
N LEU A 52 -14.60 -24.34 -2.88
CA LEU A 52 -14.89 -24.51 -1.46
C LEU A 52 -16.37 -24.23 -1.22
N SER A 53 -17.04 -25.08 -0.45
CA SER A 53 -18.45 -24.87 -0.08
C SER A 53 -18.68 -23.63 0.81
N TYR A 54 -17.63 -23.07 1.40
CA TYR A 54 -17.62 -21.80 2.14
C TYR A 54 -16.99 -20.64 1.35
N PHE A 55 -16.98 -20.74 0.01
CA PHE A 55 -16.45 -19.71 -0.89
C PHE A 55 -16.98 -18.30 -0.60
N ASN A 56 -18.24 -18.18 -0.18
CA ASN A 56 -18.86 -16.89 0.10
C ASN A 56 -18.29 -16.16 1.33
N ASN A 57 -17.48 -16.82 2.15
CA ASN A 57 -16.96 -16.24 3.39
C ASN A 57 -15.63 -15.49 3.21
N PHE A 58 -15.12 -15.37 1.98
CA PHE A 58 -13.89 -14.66 1.68
C PHE A 58 -14.16 -13.20 1.32
N GLU A 59 -13.57 -12.27 2.07
CA GLU A 59 -13.77 -10.83 1.87
C GLU A 59 -12.72 -10.20 0.94
N PHE A 60 -11.58 -10.86 0.74
CA PHE A 60 -10.47 -10.33 -0.04
C PHE A 60 -9.95 -11.35 -1.05
N VAL A 61 -10.25 -11.14 -2.33
CA VAL A 61 -9.86 -12.04 -3.42
C VAL A 61 -8.96 -11.37 -4.45
N GLU A 62 -8.14 -12.20 -5.10
CA GLU A 62 -7.27 -11.82 -6.21
C GLU A 62 -7.67 -12.58 -7.48
N ILE A 63 -7.84 -11.83 -8.56
CA ILE A 63 -8.17 -12.28 -9.91
C ILE A 63 -7.17 -11.68 -10.91
N ASN A 64 -7.07 -12.28 -12.10
CA ASN A 64 -6.20 -11.81 -13.18
C ASN A 64 -6.86 -11.99 -14.55
N ASP A 65 -6.17 -11.57 -15.61
CA ASP A 65 -6.66 -11.65 -16.99
C ASP A 65 -7.16 -13.06 -17.37
N ILE A 66 -6.38 -14.11 -17.03
CA ILE A 66 -6.74 -15.50 -17.35
C ILE A 66 -8.07 -15.88 -16.69
N MET A 67 -8.26 -15.50 -15.41
CA MET A 67 -9.51 -15.78 -14.70
C MET A 67 -10.68 -15.00 -15.29
N GLN A 68 -10.46 -13.80 -15.80
CA GLN A 68 -11.51 -13.05 -16.47
C GLN A 68 -11.93 -13.75 -17.78
N GLU A 69 -10.97 -14.23 -18.56
CA GLU A 69 -11.20 -14.93 -19.83
C GLU A 69 -11.94 -16.26 -19.64
N VAL A 70 -11.58 -17.04 -18.62
CA VAL A 70 -12.24 -18.32 -18.33
C VAL A 70 -13.58 -18.17 -17.57
N GLY A 71 -14.08 -16.94 -17.38
CA GLY A 71 -15.36 -16.65 -16.74
C GLY A 71 -15.37 -16.79 -15.21
N TYR A 72 -14.21 -16.96 -14.59
CA TYR A 72 -14.08 -17.06 -13.13
C TYR A 72 -14.44 -15.76 -12.42
N ALA A 73 -14.23 -14.62 -13.06
CA ALA A 73 -14.61 -13.32 -12.51
C ALA A 73 -16.14 -13.09 -12.46
N ASN A 74 -16.93 -13.97 -13.10
CA ASN A 74 -18.40 -13.86 -13.12
C ASN A 74 -19.06 -14.38 -11.83
N ILE A 75 -18.32 -15.11 -10.99
CA ILE A 75 -18.81 -15.67 -9.73
C ILE A 75 -17.89 -15.19 -8.61
N LEU A 76 -18.22 -14.03 -8.03
CA LEU A 76 -17.52 -13.46 -6.90
C LEU A 76 -18.13 -13.97 -5.56
N PRO A 77 -17.34 -14.05 -4.47
CA PRO A 77 -17.89 -14.36 -3.16
C PRO A 77 -18.96 -13.35 -2.75
N LYS A 78 -20.05 -13.83 -2.14
CA LYS A 78 -21.12 -12.93 -1.66
C LYS A 78 -20.63 -11.85 -0.70
N ASN A 79 -19.68 -12.17 0.18
CA ASN A 79 -19.17 -11.23 1.19
C ASN A 79 -17.88 -10.53 0.75
N VAL A 80 -17.54 -10.55 -0.54
CA VAL A 80 -16.33 -9.89 -1.04
C VAL A 80 -16.41 -8.37 -0.80
N LYS A 81 -15.35 -7.81 -0.25
CA LYS A 81 -15.17 -6.36 -0.04
C LYS A 81 -14.04 -5.82 -0.91
N PHE A 82 -12.99 -6.61 -1.08
CA PHE A 82 -11.79 -6.23 -1.80
C PHE A 82 -11.50 -7.19 -2.95
N ILE A 83 -11.37 -6.63 -4.15
CA ILE A 83 -11.08 -7.37 -5.38
C ILE A 83 -9.79 -6.82 -5.95
N CYS A 84 -8.70 -7.57 -5.78
CA CYS A 84 -7.44 -7.34 -6.47
C CYS A 84 -7.52 -7.88 -7.88
N PHE A 85 -7.26 -7.03 -8.87
CA PHE A 85 -7.16 -7.43 -10.27
C PHE A 85 -5.78 -7.09 -10.82
N SER A 86 -5.06 -8.13 -11.25
CA SER A 86 -3.75 -8.00 -11.89
C SER A 86 -3.88 -8.16 -13.40
N THR A 87 -3.48 -7.14 -14.17
CA THR A 87 -3.71 -7.13 -15.62
C THR A 87 -2.57 -6.51 -16.42
N GLY A 88 -2.37 -7.02 -17.64
CA GLY A 88 -1.56 -6.38 -18.68
C GLY A 88 -2.38 -5.61 -19.71
N LYS A 89 -3.67 -5.38 -19.44
CA LYS A 89 -4.64 -4.83 -20.38
C LYS A 89 -5.31 -3.58 -19.79
N THR A 90 -6.00 -2.83 -20.64
CA THR A 90 -6.73 -1.61 -20.28
C THR A 90 -8.22 -1.83 -20.04
N LYS A 91 -8.75 -3.03 -20.31
CA LYS A 91 -10.15 -3.37 -20.05
C LYS A 91 -10.33 -3.83 -18.61
N ILE A 92 -10.54 -2.89 -17.71
CA ILE A 92 -10.65 -3.16 -16.26
C ILE A 92 -12.14 -3.25 -15.85
N PRO A 93 -12.55 -4.31 -15.13
CA PRO A 93 -13.93 -4.43 -14.65
C PRO A 93 -14.32 -3.36 -13.61
N GLN A 94 -15.58 -2.93 -13.65
CA GLN A 94 -16.15 -1.88 -12.79
C GLN A 94 -16.31 -2.27 -11.30
N TYR A 95 -16.06 -3.52 -10.93
CA TYR A 95 -16.12 -3.99 -9.53
C TYR A 95 -14.73 -4.08 -8.88
N VAL A 96 -13.65 -3.81 -9.63
CA VAL A 96 -12.28 -3.89 -9.10
C VAL A 96 -12.04 -2.77 -8.10
N THR A 97 -11.52 -3.09 -6.93
CA THR A 97 -11.14 -2.09 -5.92
C THR A 97 -9.64 -1.88 -5.84
N HIS A 98 -8.85 -2.92 -6.10
CA HIS A 98 -7.38 -2.85 -6.08
C HIS A 98 -6.85 -3.28 -7.45
N LEU A 99 -6.19 -2.37 -8.15
CA LEU A 99 -5.68 -2.59 -9.50
C LEU A 99 -4.16 -2.71 -9.48
N THR A 100 -3.64 -3.77 -10.08
CA THR A 100 -2.21 -3.95 -10.30
C THR A 100 -1.95 -4.12 -11.80
N PHE A 101 -1.15 -3.25 -12.37
CA PHE A 101 -0.61 -3.47 -13.72
C PHE A 101 0.63 -4.36 -13.63
N ILE A 102 0.74 -5.37 -14.50
CA ILE A 102 1.88 -6.29 -14.52
C ILE A 102 3.20 -5.58 -14.90
N ASP A 103 4.34 -6.19 -14.57
CA ASP A 103 5.64 -5.54 -14.70
C ASP A 103 5.97 -4.98 -16.08
N LYS A 104 5.56 -5.66 -17.15
CA LYS A 104 5.82 -5.24 -18.53
C LYS A 104 4.82 -4.21 -19.06
N PHE A 105 3.80 -3.83 -18.29
CA PHE A 105 2.76 -2.90 -18.74
C PHE A 105 3.33 -1.47 -18.86
N ASN A 106 3.27 -0.92 -20.07
CA ASN A 106 3.69 0.45 -20.36
C ASN A 106 2.80 1.10 -21.44
N GLN A 107 1.49 0.83 -21.36
CA GLN A 107 0.50 1.41 -22.29
C GLN A 107 -0.21 2.59 -21.62
N SER A 108 -0.82 3.46 -22.43
CA SER A 108 -1.65 4.55 -21.92
C SER A 108 -2.80 4.02 -21.07
N ILE A 109 -3.11 4.73 -19.99
CA ILE A 109 -4.18 4.42 -19.04
C ILE A 109 -5.35 5.41 -19.10
N ALA A 110 -5.40 6.25 -20.14
CA ALA A 110 -6.46 7.21 -20.33
C ALA A 110 -7.83 6.52 -20.33
N ASN A 111 -8.73 6.96 -19.46
CA ASN A 111 -10.11 6.47 -19.32
C ASN A 111 -10.24 4.95 -19.05
N CYS A 112 -9.18 4.28 -18.60
CA CYS A 112 -9.22 2.83 -18.42
C CYS A 112 -9.53 2.41 -16.97
N ILE A 113 -9.30 3.29 -15.99
CA ILE A 113 -9.40 2.98 -14.56
C ILE A 113 -10.82 3.33 -14.06
N PRO A 114 -11.61 2.34 -13.57
CA PRO A 114 -12.93 2.58 -13.02
C PRO A 114 -12.92 3.36 -11.70
N ASN A 115 -14.02 4.08 -11.42
CA ASN A 115 -14.23 4.81 -10.15
C ASN A 115 -14.41 3.89 -8.92
N SER A 116 -14.51 2.56 -9.11
CA SER A 116 -14.49 1.59 -8.01
C SER A 116 -13.09 1.38 -7.44
N VAL A 117 -12.04 1.75 -8.18
CA VAL A 117 -10.64 1.51 -7.80
C VAL A 117 -10.23 2.50 -6.72
N THR A 118 -9.76 1.98 -5.60
CA THR A 118 -9.25 2.75 -4.46
C THR A 118 -7.74 2.63 -4.28
N CYS A 119 -7.12 1.60 -4.85
CA CYS A 119 -5.68 1.36 -4.78
C CYS A 119 -5.12 0.99 -6.16
N ILE A 120 -4.04 1.63 -6.59
CA ILE A 120 -3.35 1.33 -7.85
C ILE A 120 -1.87 1.03 -7.57
N THR A 121 -1.39 -0.05 -8.17
CA THR A 121 0.03 -0.37 -8.26
C THR A 121 0.43 -0.54 -9.72
N PHE A 122 1.38 0.26 -10.19
CA PHE A 122 1.95 0.12 -11.53
C PHE A 122 3.12 -0.86 -11.53
N GLY A 123 3.19 -1.68 -12.58
CA GLY A 123 4.28 -2.61 -12.81
C GLY A 123 5.59 -1.91 -13.16
N HIS A 124 6.70 -2.63 -13.01
CA HIS A 124 8.07 -2.12 -13.14
C HIS A 124 8.32 -1.17 -14.32
N SER A 125 7.87 -1.51 -15.53
CA SER A 125 8.17 -0.78 -16.78
C SER A 125 7.26 0.43 -17.06
N PHE A 126 6.25 0.70 -16.23
CA PHE A 126 5.30 1.78 -16.50
C PHE A 126 5.98 3.16 -16.47
N ASN A 127 5.92 3.88 -17.58
CA ASN A 127 6.46 5.24 -17.71
C ASN A 127 5.62 6.08 -18.68
N GLN A 128 4.29 6.01 -18.55
CA GLN A 128 3.36 6.81 -19.34
C GLN A 128 2.84 8.01 -18.53
N SER A 129 2.41 9.05 -19.23
CA SER A 129 1.72 10.18 -18.60
C SER A 129 0.46 9.70 -17.88
N ILE A 130 0.17 10.33 -16.74
CA ILE A 130 -0.98 10.03 -15.89
C ILE A 130 -1.96 11.21 -15.79
N ALA A 131 -1.74 12.26 -16.60
CA ALA A 131 -2.59 13.44 -16.60
C ALA A 131 -4.06 13.06 -16.82
N ASN A 132 -4.92 13.44 -15.88
CA ASN A 132 -6.36 13.15 -15.89
C ASN A 132 -6.73 11.65 -15.97
N CYS A 133 -5.80 10.74 -15.65
CA CYS A 133 -6.02 9.30 -15.75
C CYS A 133 -6.38 8.63 -14.42
N ILE A 134 -6.03 9.25 -13.29
CA ILE A 134 -6.23 8.69 -11.95
C ILE A 134 -7.57 9.20 -11.38
N PRO A 135 -8.55 8.32 -11.09
CA PRO A 135 -9.83 8.73 -10.52
C PRO A 135 -9.73 9.27 -9.09
N ASN A 136 -10.68 10.14 -8.70
CA ASN A 136 -10.81 10.68 -7.33
C ASN A 136 -11.22 9.64 -6.28
N SER A 137 -11.49 8.40 -6.66
CA SER A 137 -11.71 7.28 -5.73
C SER A 137 -10.40 6.72 -5.18
N VAL A 138 -9.27 7.01 -5.82
CA VAL A 138 -7.96 6.43 -5.48
C VAL A 138 -7.40 7.08 -4.23
N THR A 139 -7.11 6.25 -3.23
CA THR A 139 -6.52 6.64 -1.95
C THR A 139 -5.07 6.18 -1.80
N CYS A 140 -4.67 5.15 -2.56
CA CYS A 140 -3.32 4.58 -2.54
C CYS A 140 -2.78 4.47 -3.96
N LEU A 141 -1.62 5.09 -4.22
CA LEU A 141 -1.01 5.15 -5.53
C LEU A 141 0.47 4.79 -5.46
N THR A 142 0.83 3.68 -6.10
CA THR A 142 2.20 3.17 -6.16
C THR A 142 2.67 3.11 -7.61
N PHE A 143 3.72 3.86 -7.94
CA PHE A 143 4.32 3.86 -9.26
C PHE A 143 5.35 2.74 -9.44
N GLY A 144 5.49 2.29 -10.68
CA GLY A 144 6.47 1.30 -11.09
C GLY A 144 7.88 1.87 -11.16
N HIS A 145 8.88 0.99 -11.10
CA HIS A 145 10.30 1.34 -11.02
C HIS A 145 10.74 2.40 -12.05
N SER A 146 10.32 2.27 -13.30
CA SER A 146 10.75 3.14 -14.41
C SER A 146 9.98 4.46 -14.53
N PHE A 147 8.99 4.72 -13.68
CA PHE A 147 8.16 5.92 -13.79
C PHE A 147 8.98 7.19 -13.54
N ASN A 148 9.03 8.07 -14.53
CA ASN A 148 9.73 9.35 -14.45
C ASN A 148 9.01 10.44 -15.27
N GLN A 149 7.68 10.45 -15.22
CA GLN A 149 6.86 11.47 -15.86
C GLN A 149 6.51 12.59 -14.89
N SER A 150 6.24 13.78 -15.45
CA SER A 150 5.70 14.90 -14.66
C SER A 150 4.40 14.51 -13.99
N ILE A 151 4.22 14.98 -12.76
CA ILE A 151 3.04 14.74 -11.92
C ILE A 151 2.25 16.02 -11.62
N ALA A 152 2.60 17.13 -12.27
CA ALA A 152 1.94 18.41 -12.07
C ALA A 152 0.43 18.27 -12.31
N ASN A 153 -0.37 18.58 -11.29
CA ASN A 153 -1.84 18.47 -11.30
C ASN A 153 -2.38 17.07 -11.66
N CYS A 154 -1.58 16.01 -11.52
CA CYS A 154 -1.98 14.65 -11.90
C CYS A 154 -2.47 13.79 -10.74
N ILE A 155 -2.10 14.14 -9.50
CA ILE A 155 -2.41 13.35 -8.30
C ILE A 155 -3.70 13.89 -7.66
N PRO A 156 -4.76 13.08 -7.54
CA PRO A 156 -6.01 13.51 -6.89
C PRO A 156 -5.87 13.84 -5.40
N ASN A 157 -6.69 14.77 -4.91
CA ASN A 157 -6.80 15.13 -3.48
C ASN A 157 -7.39 14.02 -2.57
N SER A 158 -7.76 12.87 -3.15
CA SER A 158 -8.17 11.67 -2.40
C SER A 158 -6.97 10.80 -1.99
N VAL A 159 -5.80 11.00 -2.61
CA VAL A 159 -4.62 10.16 -2.37
C VAL A 159 -4.05 10.46 -0.98
N THR A 160 -3.93 9.42 -0.16
CA THR A 160 -3.38 9.48 1.20
C THR A 160 -2.02 8.79 1.30
N ARG A 161 -1.76 7.80 0.43
CA ARG A 161 -0.49 7.08 0.34
C ARG A 161 0.05 7.17 -1.08
N LEU A 162 1.24 7.72 -1.23
CA LEU A 162 1.89 7.97 -2.50
C LEU A 162 3.31 7.42 -2.50
N THR A 163 3.59 6.49 -3.41
CA THR A 163 4.89 5.86 -3.55
C THR A 163 5.39 6.02 -4.98
N PHE A 164 6.55 6.66 -5.14
CA PHE A 164 7.23 6.81 -6.42
C PHE A 164 8.17 5.64 -6.72
N GLY A 165 8.35 5.38 -8.02
CA GLY A 165 9.29 4.40 -8.53
C GLY A 165 10.75 4.83 -8.39
N HIS A 166 11.66 3.86 -8.50
CA HIS A 166 13.11 4.08 -8.38
C HIS A 166 13.64 5.22 -9.25
N SER A 167 13.19 5.31 -10.51
CA SER A 167 13.69 6.27 -11.51
C SER A 167 13.06 7.66 -11.42
N PHE A 168 12.10 7.89 -10.54
CA PHE A 168 11.39 9.18 -10.46
C PHE A 168 12.34 10.30 -10.02
N ASN A 169 12.54 11.29 -10.88
CA ASN A 169 13.39 12.45 -10.62
C ASN A 169 12.79 13.72 -11.27
N GLN A 170 11.48 13.92 -11.10
CA GLN A 170 10.78 15.12 -11.57
C GLN A 170 10.53 16.09 -10.43
N SER A 171 10.40 17.38 -10.75
CA SER A 171 10.00 18.39 -9.77
C SER A 171 8.66 18.02 -9.12
N ILE A 172 8.59 18.25 -7.81
CA ILE A 172 7.41 18.00 -6.97
C ILE A 172 6.76 19.29 -6.47
N ALA A 173 7.24 20.45 -6.93
CA ALA A 173 6.73 21.74 -6.49
C ALA A 173 5.22 21.85 -6.73
N ASN A 174 4.45 22.03 -5.66
CA ASN A 174 2.98 22.10 -5.66
C ASN A 174 2.28 20.88 -6.29
N CYS A 175 2.95 19.73 -6.39
CA CYS A 175 2.40 18.53 -7.04
C CYS A 175 1.80 17.52 -6.06
N ILE A 176 2.20 17.56 -4.78
CA ILE A 176 1.76 16.60 -3.77
C ILE A 176 0.54 17.18 -3.02
N PRO A 177 -0.63 16.50 -3.05
CA PRO A 177 -1.83 16.99 -2.37
C PRO A 177 -1.70 17.02 -0.83
N ASN A 178 -2.40 17.95 -0.19
CA ASN A 178 -2.49 18.06 1.28
C ASN A 178 -3.23 16.89 1.97
N SER A 179 -3.76 15.94 1.20
CA SER A 179 -4.33 14.69 1.71
C SER A 179 -3.27 13.61 1.97
N VAL A 180 -2.08 13.75 1.40
CA VAL A 180 -1.01 12.74 1.50
C VAL A 180 -0.45 12.72 2.92
N THR A 181 -0.49 11.55 3.53
CA THR A 181 0.05 11.29 4.87
C THR A 181 1.30 10.42 4.85
N HIS A 182 1.41 9.55 3.84
CA HIS A 182 2.57 8.67 3.61
C HIS A 182 3.13 8.95 2.22
N LEU A 183 4.40 9.35 2.18
CA LEU A 183 5.09 9.72 0.96
C LEU A 183 6.42 8.96 0.87
N THR A 184 6.61 8.22 -0.22
CA THR A 184 7.85 7.49 -0.47
C THR A 184 8.44 7.88 -1.82
N PHE A 185 9.70 8.28 -1.81
CA PHE A 185 10.49 8.56 -3.00
C PHE A 185 11.40 7.38 -3.37
N GLY A 186 11.66 7.22 -4.67
CA GLY A 186 12.61 6.25 -5.19
C GLY A 186 14.06 6.70 -5.05
N CYS A 187 14.99 5.79 -5.37
CA CYS A 187 16.43 6.01 -5.19
C CYS A 187 16.97 7.17 -6.03
N SER A 188 16.48 7.41 -7.24
CA SER A 188 17.01 8.44 -8.14
C SER A 188 16.43 9.83 -7.91
N PHE A 189 15.53 10.00 -6.94
CA PHE A 189 14.95 11.31 -6.64
C PHE A 189 16.02 12.24 -6.05
N ASN A 190 16.34 13.31 -6.77
CA ASN A 190 17.34 14.30 -6.38
C ASN A 190 16.89 15.72 -6.74
N GLN A 191 15.62 16.03 -6.43
CA GLN A 191 15.05 17.38 -6.60
C GLN A 191 14.94 18.07 -5.25
N SER A 192 14.89 19.41 -5.27
CA SER A 192 14.62 20.18 -4.06
C SER A 192 13.26 19.81 -3.47
N THR A 193 13.24 19.63 -2.15
CA THR A 193 12.02 19.36 -1.37
C THR A 193 11.57 20.57 -0.55
N THR A 194 12.29 21.69 -0.64
CA THR A 194 12.00 22.93 0.10
C THR A 194 10.58 23.39 -0.20
N ASN A 195 9.73 23.44 0.84
CA ASN A 195 8.32 23.85 0.77
C ASN A 195 7.44 23.03 -0.21
N CYS A 196 7.89 21.86 -0.64
CA CYS A 196 7.14 21.02 -1.59
C CYS A 196 6.38 19.88 -0.92
N ILE A 197 6.75 19.53 0.31
CA ILE A 197 6.13 18.43 1.07
C ILE A 197 5.05 19.03 1.98
N PRO A 198 3.78 18.61 1.85
CA PRO A 198 2.68 19.10 2.69
C PRO A 198 2.85 18.77 4.18
N ASN A 199 2.34 19.64 5.05
CA ASN A 199 2.30 19.43 6.51
C ASN A 199 1.41 18.24 6.94
N SER A 200 0.62 17.66 6.03
CA SER A 200 -0.13 16.44 6.30
C SER A 200 0.75 15.18 6.31
N VAL A 201 1.96 15.25 5.74
CA VAL A 201 2.87 14.10 5.65
C VAL A 201 3.44 13.79 7.03
N THR A 202 3.16 12.58 7.51
CA THR A 202 3.65 12.05 8.79
C THR A 202 4.73 10.98 8.60
N HIS A 203 4.65 10.23 7.48
CA HIS A 203 5.62 9.20 7.12
C HIS A 203 6.30 9.58 5.81
N LEU A 204 7.61 9.77 5.86
CA LEU A 204 8.40 10.20 4.73
C LEU A 204 9.60 9.27 4.54
N THR A 205 9.75 8.76 3.32
CA THR A 205 10.87 7.90 2.94
C THR A 205 11.59 8.47 1.73
N PHE A 206 12.91 8.61 1.83
CA PHE A 206 13.81 8.92 0.71
C PHE A 206 14.68 7.72 0.37
N GLY A 207 15.01 7.58 -0.92
CA GLY A 207 15.90 6.53 -1.42
C GLY A 207 17.38 6.93 -1.47
N ASN A 208 18.22 5.95 -1.88
CA ASN A 208 19.68 5.93 -1.75
C ASN A 208 20.46 7.10 -2.35
N GLN A 209 19.96 7.77 -3.39
CA GLN A 209 20.70 8.85 -4.06
C GLN A 209 20.13 10.24 -3.74
N PHE A 210 19.26 10.36 -2.73
CA PHE A 210 18.79 11.66 -2.28
C PHE A 210 19.94 12.42 -1.62
N PHE A 211 20.57 13.31 -2.38
CA PHE A 211 21.63 14.17 -1.88
C PHE A 211 21.04 15.53 -1.52
N ASN A 212 20.84 15.78 -0.23
CA ASN A 212 20.32 17.07 0.20
C ASN A 212 21.48 18.07 0.33
N GLY A 213 21.75 18.83 -0.74
CA GLY A 213 22.60 20.03 -0.68
C GLY A 213 21.96 21.19 0.11
N TYR A 214 20.74 21.01 0.61
CA TYR A 214 19.94 22.02 1.31
C TYR A 214 19.53 21.53 2.70
N PRO A 215 19.25 22.43 3.65
CA PRO A 215 18.64 22.04 4.92
C PRO A 215 17.28 21.40 4.69
N PHE A 216 16.97 20.32 5.43
CA PHE A 216 15.62 19.72 5.48
C PHE A 216 14.54 20.76 5.83
N GLY A 217 14.92 21.91 6.40
CA GLY A 217 14.03 23.06 6.57
C GLY A 217 12.73 22.70 7.28
N ASP A 218 11.63 23.28 6.81
CA ASP A 218 10.28 23.07 7.33
C ASP A 218 9.68 21.68 7.05
N VAL A 219 10.34 20.83 6.25
CA VAL A 219 9.87 19.48 5.87
C VAL A 219 9.61 18.60 7.10
N LEU A 220 10.25 18.91 8.24
CA LEU A 220 10.20 18.08 9.43
C LEU A 220 9.22 18.55 10.51
N LYS A 221 8.42 19.60 10.27
CA LYS A 221 7.46 20.07 11.29
C LYS A 221 6.36 19.04 11.59
N SER A 222 5.94 18.26 10.59
CA SER A 222 4.86 17.27 10.73
C SER A 222 5.30 15.80 10.62
N VAL A 223 6.51 15.55 10.11
CA VAL A 223 7.01 14.18 9.91
C VAL A 223 7.33 13.55 11.25
N THR A 224 6.66 12.44 11.57
CA THR A 224 6.89 11.67 12.79
C THR A 224 7.79 10.46 12.53
N HIS A 225 7.76 9.92 11.32
CA HIS A 225 8.56 8.79 10.85
C HIS A 225 9.34 9.18 9.60
N LEU A 226 10.67 9.22 9.72
CA LEU A 226 11.57 9.50 8.60
C LEU A 226 12.43 8.28 8.31
N THR A 227 12.41 7.81 7.07
CA THR A 227 13.35 6.81 6.56
C THR A 227 14.26 7.44 5.52
N ILE A 228 15.56 7.31 5.74
CA ILE A 228 16.62 7.84 4.88
C ILE A 228 17.73 6.81 4.75
N SER A 229 18.40 6.81 3.62
CA SER A 229 19.58 5.99 3.32
C SER A 229 20.86 6.80 3.47
N ASN A 230 21.90 6.16 4.00
CA ASN A 230 23.10 6.85 4.44
C ASN A 230 23.97 7.37 3.29
N THR A 231 23.75 8.63 2.89
CA THR A 231 24.78 9.49 2.29
C THR A 231 24.64 10.91 2.82
N CYS A 232 25.51 11.27 3.77
CA CYS A 232 25.86 12.65 4.16
C CYS A 232 24.71 13.57 4.62
N ILE A 233 23.87 13.13 5.57
CA ILE A 233 22.91 14.03 6.20
C ILE A 233 23.54 14.67 7.44
N ASN A 234 23.53 16.01 7.49
CA ASN A 234 23.82 16.74 8.72
C ASN A 234 22.66 16.51 9.71
N MET A 235 22.88 15.61 10.67
CA MET A 235 21.90 15.17 11.66
C MET A 235 21.35 16.30 12.54
N SER A 236 22.03 17.45 12.60
CA SER A 236 21.60 18.62 13.38
C SER A 236 20.28 19.23 12.90
N TRP A 237 19.84 18.95 11.67
CA TRP A 237 18.59 19.48 11.11
C TRP A 237 17.33 18.68 11.44
N CYS A 238 17.44 17.51 12.07
CA CYS A 238 16.33 16.56 12.18
C CYS A 238 15.49 16.61 13.48
N MET A 239 15.91 17.36 14.50
CA MET A 239 15.74 16.88 15.88
C MET A 239 14.57 17.37 16.77
N PRO A 240 13.66 18.31 16.42
CA PRO A 240 12.56 18.63 17.35
C PRO A 240 11.37 17.64 17.30
N PHE A 241 10.93 17.21 16.09
CA PHE A 241 9.59 16.62 15.91
C PHE A 241 9.54 15.12 15.57
N LEU A 242 10.68 14.50 15.25
CA LEU A 242 10.73 13.07 14.90
C LEU A 242 10.48 12.18 16.12
N THR A 243 9.60 11.19 15.94
CA THR A 243 9.37 10.10 16.90
C THR A 243 10.20 8.87 16.58
N HIS A 244 10.35 8.58 15.27
CA HIS A 244 11.08 7.44 14.76
C HIS A 244 11.96 7.88 13.59
N LEU A 245 13.23 7.49 13.62
CA LEU A 245 14.20 7.71 12.56
C LEU A 245 14.84 6.38 12.18
N THR A 246 14.68 6.00 10.92
CA THR A 246 15.33 4.82 10.35
C THR A 246 16.42 5.26 9.38
N ILE A 247 17.66 4.83 9.64
CA ILE A 247 18.81 5.02 8.75
C ILE A 247 19.18 3.68 8.14
N ASN A 248 19.00 3.55 6.83
CA ASN A 248 19.46 2.39 6.07
C ASN A 248 20.95 2.56 5.76
N VAL A 249 21.81 1.84 6.48
CA VAL A 249 23.26 1.79 6.23
C VAL A 249 23.56 0.55 5.40
N HIS A 250 24.44 0.65 4.39
CA HIS A 250 24.70 -0.45 3.44
C HIS A 250 25.21 -1.76 4.08
N HIS A 251 25.43 -1.83 5.40
CA HIS A 251 25.68 -3.08 6.14
C HIS A 251 25.14 -3.10 7.60
N ALA A 252 24.25 -2.19 8.01
CA ALA A 252 23.63 -2.23 9.36
C ALA A 252 22.33 -1.40 9.42
N PHE A 253 21.34 -1.85 10.19
CA PHE A 253 20.15 -1.07 10.54
C PHE A 253 20.41 -0.31 11.83
N VAL A 254 20.26 1.02 11.83
CA VAL A 254 20.23 1.82 13.06
C VAL A 254 18.87 2.48 13.14
N SER A 255 18.03 2.00 14.05
CA SER A 255 16.78 2.67 14.46
C SER A 255 17.06 3.49 15.71
N LEU A 256 16.71 4.77 15.68
CA LEU A 256 16.74 5.63 16.86
C LEU A 256 15.29 5.95 17.25
N ASP A 257 14.81 5.26 18.28
CA ASP A 257 13.51 5.57 18.89
C ASP A 257 13.75 6.47 20.12
N LYS A 258 13.00 7.57 20.23
CA LYS A 258 12.97 8.34 21.49
C LYS A 258 12.28 7.49 22.56
N LYS A 259 13.05 6.79 23.41
CA LYS A 259 12.51 6.27 24.69
C LYS A 259 12.04 7.45 25.53
N SER A 260 10.82 7.35 26.07
CA SER A 260 10.19 8.39 26.90
C SER A 260 11.08 8.78 28.10
N PRO A 261 11.09 10.05 28.53
CA PRO A 261 11.80 10.47 29.72
C PRO A 261 10.96 10.15 30.97
N HIS A 262 10.96 8.89 31.40
CA HIS A 262 10.56 8.53 32.76
C HIS A 262 11.26 7.24 33.17
N GLN A 263 12.43 7.37 33.78
CA GLN A 263 12.77 6.66 35.00
C GLN A 263 13.85 7.46 35.73
N SER A 264 13.43 7.96 36.88
CA SER A 264 14.16 8.76 37.85
C SER A 264 15.36 8.02 38.44
N LEU A 265 16.37 8.81 38.80
CA LEU A 265 17.42 8.52 39.77
C LEU A 265 16.95 7.61 40.92
N ILE A 266 17.66 6.49 41.12
CA ILE A 266 18.38 6.15 42.37
C ILE A 266 19.70 5.50 41.95
#